data_AF-I8HWQ5-F1
#
_entry.id   AF-I8HWQ5-F1
#
_cell.length_a   1.000
_cell.length_b   1.000
_cell.length_c   1.000
_cell.angle_alpha   90.00
_cell.angle_beta   90.00
_cell.angle_gamma   90.00
#
_symmetry.space_group_name_H-M   'P 1'
#
loop_
_entity.id
_entity.type
_entity.pdbx_description
1 polymer ?
#
loop_
_entity_poly.entity_id
_entity_poly.type
_entity_poly.pdbx_seq_one_letter_code
_entity_poly.pdbx_strand_id
1 'polypeptide(L)'
;MLKISIRAYRLAERRAARRGLVLRATDAYFDRRRRRLIVTLDSGVELSAPRRLLLPLSGARVADMSMVRVSPAGYYLHWPRLGGYLWVTDLFGLNFRQVLDES
;
A
#
# COMPACT_ATOMS: atom_id res chain seq x y z
N MET A 1 17.11 -10.48 0.56
CA MET A 1 16.57 -9.15 0.93
C MET A 1 16.71 -8.24 -0.29
N LEU A 2 15.70 -8.22 -1.16
CA LEU A 2 15.79 -7.49 -2.43
C LEU A 2 15.63 -5.98 -2.18
N LYS A 3 16.73 -5.22 -2.31
CA LYS A 3 16.68 -3.76 -2.40
C LYS A 3 16.13 -3.40 -3.78
N ILE A 4 14.81 -3.29 -3.89
CA ILE A 4 14.18 -2.81 -5.13
C ILE A 4 14.69 -1.38 -5.40
N SER A 5 15.36 -1.22 -6.53
CA SER A 5 15.97 0.05 -6.97
C SER A 5 14.90 1.12 -7.21
N ILE A 6 15.20 2.38 -6.88
CA ILE A 6 14.39 3.57 -7.20
C ILE A 6 13.96 3.61 -8.69
N ARG A 7 14.76 3.02 -9.59
CA ARG A 7 14.41 2.89 -11.02
C ARG A 7 13.22 1.96 -11.25
N ALA A 8 13.19 0.81 -10.58
CA ALA A 8 12.09 -0.13 -10.68
C ALA A 8 10.79 0.52 -10.16
N TYR A 9 10.90 1.31 -9.09
CA TYR A 9 9.79 2.07 -8.53
C TYR A 9 9.15 3.02 -9.56
N ARG A 10 9.95 3.94 -10.13
CA ARG A 10 9.46 4.90 -11.13
C ARG A 10 8.91 4.22 -12.38
N LEU A 11 9.47 3.08 -12.76
CA LEU A 11 9.00 2.33 -13.91
C LEU A 11 7.62 1.71 -13.66
N ALA A 12 7.39 1.18 -12.46
CA ALA A 12 6.09 0.69 -12.03
C ALA A 12 5.04 1.82 -11.99
N GLU A 13 5.38 2.99 -11.44
CA GLU A 13 4.49 4.17 -11.43
C GLU A 13 4.13 4.62 -12.85
N ARG A 14 5.09 4.65 -13.78
CA ARG A 14 4.85 4.97 -15.19
C ARG A 14 3.95 3.97 -15.89
N ARG A 15 4.08 2.68 -15.56
CA ARG A 15 3.20 1.62 -16.11
C ARG A 15 1.78 1.73 -15.57
N ALA A 16 1.63 2.03 -14.27
CA ALA A 16 0.33 2.28 -13.66
C ALA A 16 -0.36 3.48 -14.33
N ALA A 17 0.33 4.62 -14.44
CA ALA A 17 -0.19 5.83 -15.08
C ALA A 17 -0.70 5.59 -16.52
N ARG A 18 -0.03 4.71 -17.29
CA ARG A 18 -0.44 4.36 -18.66
C ARG A 18 -1.72 3.52 -18.76
N ARG A 19 -2.16 2.85 -17.68
CA ARG A 19 -3.36 2.00 -17.67
C ARG A 19 -4.64 2.75 -17.31
N GLY A 20 -4.58 4.03 -16.94
CA GLY A 20 -5.75 4.92 -16.79
C GLY A 20 -6.67 4.64 -15.58
N LEU A 21 -6.41 3.59 -14.79
CA LEU A 21 -7.22 3.19 -13.63
C LEU A 21 -6.45 3.35 -12.31
N VAL A 22 -5.77 4.48 -12.12
CA VAL A 22 -4.85 4.60 -10.98
C VAL A 22 -5.51 5.36 -9.84
N LEU A 23 -6.04 4.59 -8.89
CA LEU A 23 -6.48 5.11 -7.61
C LEU A 23 -5.28 5.70 -6.87
N ARG A 24 -5.39 6.96 -6.44
CA ARG A 24 -4.33 7.63 -5.69
C ARG A 24 -4.80 7.86 -4.27
N ALA A 25 -4.02 7.39 -3.32
CA ALA A 25 -4.19 7.77 -1.93
C ALA A 25 -3.69 9.21 -1.74
N THR A 26 -4.46 9.98 -0.99
CA THR A 26 -4.10 11.31 -0.48
C THR A 26 -3.74 11.26 0.99
N ASP A 27 -4.34 10.33 1.74
CA ASP A 27 -4.01 10.08 3.13
C ASP A 27 -4.13 8.59 3.48
N ALA A 28 -3.41 8.18 4.51
CA ALA A 28 -3.53 6.85 5.09
C ALA A 28 -3.10 6.84 6.55
N TYR A 29 -3.87 6.15 7.38
CA TYR A 29 -3.53 5.93 8.78
C TYR A 29 -4.01 4.58 9.28
N PHE A 30 -3.39 4.08 10.35
CA PHE A 30 -3.83 2.85 11.00
C PHE A 30 -4.67 3.18 12.24
N ASP A 31 -5.97 2.88 12.19
CA ASP A 31 -6.85 2.93 13.36
C ASP A 31 -6.48 1.77 14.31
N ARG A 32 -5.73 2.10 15.36
CA ARG A 32 -5.27 1.14 16.38
C ARG A 32 -6.42 0.54 17.17
N ARG A 33 -7.50 1.29 17.41
CA ARG A 33 -8.65 0.86 18.21
C ARG A 33 -9.44 -0.20 17.46
N ARG A 34 -9.68 0.03 16.16
CA ARG A 34 -10.43 -0.90 15.29
C ARG A 34 -9.55 -1.93 14.60
N ARG A 35 -8.22 -1.78 14.67
CA ARG A 35 -7.21 -2.61 13.98
C ARG A 35 -7.41 -2.61 12.45
N ARG A 36 -7.60 -1.42 11.88
CA ARG A 36 -7.85 -1.23 10.44
C ARG A 36 -6.89 -0.22 9.85
N LEU A 37 -6.49 -0.49 8.62
CA LEU A 37 -5.87 0.50 7.75
C LEU A 37 -6.98 1.30 7.08
N ILE A 38 -6.92 2.62 7.22
CA ILE A 38 -7.80 3.59 6.59
C ILE A 38 -7.00 4.29 5.50
N VAL A 39 -7.60 4.44 4.31
CA VAL A 39 -6.96 5.09 3.16
C VAL A 39 -7.97 6.00 2.49
N THR A 40 -7.64 7.27 2.37
CA THR A 40 -8.45 8.26 1.66
C THR A 40 -7.90 8.40 0.24
N LEU A 41 -8.79 8.30 -0.75
CA LEU A 41 -8.45 8.48 -2.15
C LEU A 41 -8.64 9.95 -2.58
N ASP A 42 -8.00 10.32 -3.69
CA ASP A 42 -8.18 11.61 -4.36
C ASP A 42 -9.63 11.88 -4.81
N SER A 43 -10.42 10.82 -5.02
CA SER A 43 -11.86 10.89 -5.27
C SER A 43 -12.70 11.24 -4.04
N GLY A 44 -12.11 11.29 -2.84
CA GLY A 44 -12.81 11.44 -1.57
C GLY A 44 -13.39 10.15 -0.98
N VAL A 45 -13.25 9.02 -1.68
CA VAL A 45 -13.63 7.70 -1.15
C VAL A 45 -12.65 7.27 -0.05
N GLU A 46 -13.20 6.75 1.05
CA GLU A 46 -12.41 6.15 2.13
C GLU A 46 -12.52 4.62 2.09
N LEU A 47 -11.37 3.96 2.12
CA LEU A 47 -11.24 2.52 2.17
C LEU A 47 -10.80 2.08 3.55
N SER A 48 -11.35 0.94 3.99
CA SER A 48 -11.06 0.40 5.29
C SER A 48 -10.72 -1.09 5.20
N ALA A 49 -9.46 -1.44 5.43
CA ALA A 49 -8.98 -2.82 5.39
C ALA A 49 -8.63 -3.33 6.79
N PRO A 50 -9.19 -4.48 7.25
CA PRO A 50 -8.81 -5.04 8.54
C PRO A 50 -7.39 -5.60 8.49
N ARG A 51 -6.61 -5.43 9.58
CA ARG A 51 -5.20 -5.86 9.69
C ARG A 51 -4.94 -7.29 9.19
N ARG A 52 -5.87 -8.22 9.44
CA ARG A 52 -5.74 -9.63 9.05
C ARG A 52 -5.62 -9.87 7.54
N LEU A 53 -6.10 -8.94 6.71
CA LEU A 53 -6.03 -9.01 5.24
C LEU A 53 -4.77 -8.35 4.68
N LEU A 54 -4.00 -7.64 5.52
CA LEU A 54 -2.73 -7.02 5.14
C LEU A 54 -1.63 -8.08 5.25
N LEU A 55 -1.70 -9.12 4.41
CA LEU A 55 -0.83 -10.31 4.44
C LEU A 55 0.68 -9.98 4.59
N PRO A 56 1.25 -8.99 3.85
CA PRO A 56 2.67 -8.60 4.02
C PRO A 56 3.01 -8.04 5.40
N LEU A 57 2.02 -7.66 6.20
CA LEU A 57 2.14 -6.97 7.49
C LEU A 57 1.50 -7.75 8.65
N SER A 58 1.04 -8.98 8.40
CA SER A 58 0.27 -9.79 9.35
C SER A 58 1.04 -10.10 10.65
N GLY A 59 2.37 -10.17 10.58
CA GLY A 59 3.27 -10.33 11.74
C GLY A 59 3.76 -9.02 12.38
N ALA A 60 3.45 -7.84 11.79
CA ALA A 60 3.98 -6.56 12.27
C ALA A 60 3.32 -6.10 13.57
N ARG A 61 4.09 -5.43 14.43
CA ARG A 61 3.55 -4.77 15.63
C ARG A 61 2.66 -3.61 15.22
N VAL A 62 1.60 -3.37 16.00
CA VAL A 62 0.66 -2.26 15.77
C VAL A 62 1.36 -0.89 15.72
N ALA A 63 2.40 -0.70 16.54
CA ALA A 63 3.19 0.53 16.55
C ALA A 63 3.87 0.78 15.20
N ASP A 64 4.45 -0.26 14.60
CA ASP A 64 5.12 -0.15 13.30
C ASP A 64 4.09 0.08 12.19
N MET A 65 2.91 -0.57 12.27
CA MET A 65 1.82 -0.33 11.31
C MET A 65 1.28 1.10 11.33
N SER A 66 1.38 1.78 12.48
CA SER A 66 0.93 3.18 12.62
C SER A 66 1.84 4.17 11.91
N MET A 67 3.00 3.73 11.41
CA MET A 67 3.94 4.55 10.64
C MET A 67 3.71 4.46 9.13
N VAL A 68 2.50 4.05 8.72
CA VAL A 68 2.11 4.04 7.30
C VAL A 68 2.33 5.42 6.68
N ARG A 69 2.84 5.45 5.46
CA ARG A 69 3.00 6.65 4.66
C ARG A 69 2.49 6.42 3.25
N VAL A 70 1.82 7.42 2.72
CA VAL A 70 1.46 7.49 1.30
C VAL A 70 2.69 7.89 0.51
N SER A 71 2.90 7.26 -0.65
CA SER A 71 3.98 7.66 -1.53
C SER A 71 3.76 9.05 -2.14
N PRO A 72 4.82 9.75 -2.60
CA PRO A 72 4.66 11.07 -3.20
C PRO A 72 3.66 11.12 -4.36
N ALA A 73 3.58 10.03 -5.13
CA ALA A 73 2.63 9.91 -6.23
C ALA A 73 1.26 9.34 -5.82
N GLY A 74 1.11 8.83 -4.59
CA GLY A 74 -0.15 8.29 -4.08
C GLY A 74 -0.49 6.86 -4.51
N TYR A 75 0.38 6.17 -5.25
CA TYR A 75 0.06 4.86 -5.84
C TYR A 75 0.24 3.68 -4.88
N TYR A 76 0.96 3.88 -3.79
CA TYR A 76 1.26 2.83 -2.83
C TYR A 76 1.44 3.42 -1.44
N LEU A 77 1.30 2.54 -0.46
CA LEU A 77 1.59 2.77 0.93
C LEU A 77 2.89 2.07 1.29
N HIS A 78 3.64 2.63 2.22
CA HIS A 78 4.84 1.99 2.72
C HIS A 78 5.02 2.19 4.22
N TRP A 79 5.76 1.26 4.83
CA TRP A 79 6.08 1.28 6.26
C TRP A 79 7.59 1.31 6.43
N PRO A 80 8.19 2.48 6.77
CA PRO A 80 9.64 2.64 6.83
C PRO A 80 10.36 1.59 7.69
N ARG A 81 9.77 1.19 8.83
CA ARG A 81 10.38 0.20 9.73
C ARG A 81 10.17 -1.25 9.32
N LEU A 82 9.14 -1.52 8.52
CA LEU A 82 8.80 -2.87 8.09
C LEU A 82 9.45 -3.22 6.74
N GLY A 83 9.93 -2.22 6.00
CA GLY A 83 10.50 -2.40 4.66
C GLY A 83 9.48 -2.87 3.62
N GLY A 84 8.19 -2.93 3.97
CA GLY A 84 7.10 -3.37 3.12
C GLY A 84 6.37 -2.22 2.44
N TYR A 85 5.79 -2.53 1.28
CA TYR A 85 4.89 -1.65 0.54
C TYR A 85 3.62 -2.40 0.15
N LEU A 86 2.56 -1.65 -0.12
CA LEU A 86 1.26 -2.14 -0.55
C LEU A 86 0.72 -1.21 -1.62
N TRP A 87 0.31 -1.73 -2.78
CA TRP A 87 -0.31 -0.89 -3.79
C TRP A 87 -1.72 -0.50 -3.36
N VAL A 88 -2.14 0.73 -3.63
CA VAL A 88 -3.49 1.19 -3.29
C VAL A 88 -4.55 0.33 -3.99
N THR A 89 -4.26 -0.14 -5.20
CA THR A 89 -5.12 -1.04 -5.97
C THR A 89 -5.31 -2.41 -5.32
N ASP A 90 -4.36 -2.88 -4.52
CA ASP A 90 -4.47 -4.19 -3.85
C ASP A 90 -5.61 -4.20 -2.83
N LEU A 91 -5.98 -3.03 -2.28
CA LEU A 91 -7.09 -2.89 -1.32
C LEU A 91 -8.46 -3.24 -1.92
N PHE A 92 -8.60 -3.24 -3.25
CA PHE A 92 -9.84 -3.58 -3.96
C PHE A 92 -9.92 -5.04 -4.38
N GLY A 93 -8.96 -5.87 -3.97
CA GLY A 93 -8.95 -7.28 -4.38
C GLY A 93 -8.53 -7.50 -5.84
N LEU A 94 -8.16 -6.44 -6.56
CA LEU A 94 -7.73 -6.53 -7.96
C LEU A 94 -6.37 -7.22 -8.12
N ASN A 95 -5.60 -7.46 -7.04
CA ASN A 95 -4.27 -8.08 -7.21
C ASN A 95 -3.62 -8.78 -5.99
N PHE A 96 -4.39 -9.33 -5.05
CA PHE A 96 -3.80 -10.10 -3.93
C PHE A 96 -2.99 -11.35 -4.36
N ARG A 97 -3.04 -11.75 -5.64
CA ARG A 97 -2.34 -12.92 -6.19
C ARG A 97 -0.98 -12.65 -6.83
N GLN A 98 -0.62 -11.41 -7.19
CA GLN A 98 0.59 -11.16 -8.00
C GLN A 98 1.87 -10.83 -7.22
N VAL A 99 1.80 -10.50 -5.93
CA VAL A 99 2.99 -10.02 -5.17
C VAL A 99 3.93 -11.15 -4.74
N LEU A 100 3.58 -12.43 -4.95
CA LEU A 100 4.40 -13.58 -4.55
C LEU A 100 5.08 -14.33 -5.71
N ASP A 101 4.99 -13.85 -6.96
CA ASP A 101 5.47 -14.59 -8.14
C ASP A 101 6.50 -13.86 -8.99
N GLU A 102 7.45 -13.17 -8.34
CA GLU A 102 8.71 -12.79 -8.98
C GLU A 102 9.86 -13.26 -8.08
N SER A 103 10.24 -14.54 -8.27
CA SER A 103 11.51 -15.12 -7.81
C SER A 103 12.64 -14.79 -8.78
#